data_AF-A0A955DW21-F1
#
_entry.id   AF-A0A955DW21-F1
#
_cell.length_a   1.000
_cell.length_b   1.000
_cell.length_c   1.000
_cell.angle_alpha   90.00
_cell.angle_beta   90.00
_cell.angle_gamma   90.00
#
_symmetry.space_group_name_H-M   'P 1'
#
loop_
_entity.id
_entity.type
_entity.pdbx_description
1 polymer ?
#
loop_
_entity_poly.entity_id
_entity_poly.type
_entity_poly.pdbx_seq_one_letter_code
_entity_poly.pdbx_strand_id
1 'polypeptide(L)'
;MMDQADYVLSRFREDEADALAQGIDTGAEATECVIEHGVQRAMNTYNRRRADAAQTRTDTGETPEDVHPGWIRTDSHQKPAPNGDTPER
;
A
#
# COMPACT_ATOMS: atom_id res chain seq x y z
N MET A 1 23.84 -17.83 -8.51
CA MET A 1 22.50 -17.25 -8.37
C MET A 1 22.68 -16.03 -7.49
N MET A 2 22.34 -14.83 -7.95
CA MET A 2 22.39 -13.65 -7.07
C MET A 2 21.30 -13.83 -6.01
N ASP A 3 21.65 -13.68 -4.74
CA ASP A 3 20.67 -13.64 -3.67
C ASP A 3 20.15 -12.21 -3.45
N GLN A 4 19.25 -12.04 -2.47
CA GLN A 4 18.66 -10.73 -2.18
C GLN A 4 19.71 -9.74 -1.67
N ALA A 5 20.68 -10.20 -0.88
CA ALA A 5 21.72 -9.32 -0.35
C ALA A 5 22.62 -8.84 -1.49
N ASP A 6 22.99 -9.73 -2.40
CA ASP A 6 23.79 -9.39 -3.57
C ASP A 6 23.10 -8.33 -4.45
N TYR A 7 21.78 -8.44 -4.63
CA TYR A 7 21.02 -7.47 -5.43
C TYR A 7 21.03 -6.06 -4.82
N VAL A 8 20.72 -5.94 -3.53
CA VAL A 8 20.56 -4.63 -2.87
C VAL A 8 21.91 -3.93 -2.66
N LEU A 9 22.99 -4.70 -2.53
CA LEU A 9 24.36 -4.19 -2.39
C LEU A 9 25.04 -3.91 -3.73
N SER A 10 24.45 -4.35 -4.85
CA SER A 10 24.96 -4.06 -6.18
C SER A 10 24.77 -2.60 -6.56
N ARG A 11 25.54 -2.14 -7.54
CA ARG A 11 25.36 -0.79 -8.09
C ARG A 11 24.11 -0.75 -8.96
N PHE A 12 23.44 0.39 -8.96
CA PHE A 12 22.42 0.70 -9.95
C PHE A 12 23.01 0.62 -11.37
N ARG A 13 22.19 0.12 -12.28
CA ARG A 13 22.51 0.09 -13.71
C ARG A 13 22.22 1.46 -14.32
N GLU A 14 22.82 1.71 -15.49
CA GLU A 14 22.65 2.99 -16.19
C GLU A 14 21.20 3.21 -16.62
N ASP A 15 20.48 2.14 -17.01
CA ASP A 15 19.06 2.19 -17.37
C ASP A 15 18.12 2.45 -16.18
N GLU A 16 18.62 2.35 -14.95
CA GLU A 16 17.87 2.63 -13.72
C GLU A 16 18.09 4.07 -13.23
N ALA A 17 19.10 4.78 -13.75
CA ALA A 17 19.54 6.06 -13.23
C ALA A 17 18.45 7.14 -13.28
N ASP A 18 17.74 7.25 -14.42
CA ASP A 18 16.68 8.24 -14.60
C ASP A 18 15.49 7.98 -13.66
N ALA A 19 15.09 6.71 -13.52
CA ALA A 19 14.01 6.32 -12.62
C ALA A 19 14.38 6.56 -11.15
N LEU A 20 15.65 6.33 -10.78
CA LEU A 20 16.15 6.60 -9.44
C LEU A 20 16.16 8.11 -9.14
N ALA A 21 16.65 8.93 -10.07
CA ALA A 21 16.65 10.39 -9.92
C ALA A 21 15.23 10.93 -9.75
N GLN A 22 14.31 10.51 -10.62
CA GLN A 22 12.90 10.89 -10.52
C GLN A 22 12.27 10.43 -9.21
N GLY A 23 12.60 9.23 -8.75
CA GLY A 23 12.11 8.69 -7.48
C GLY A 23 12.59 9.50 -6.27
N ILE A 24 13.85 9.95 -6.28
CA ILE A 24 14.41 10.82 -5.24
C ILE A 24 13.69 12.17 -5.21
N ASP A 25 13.52 12.82 -6.36
CA ASP A 25 12.84 14.12 -6.46
C ASP A 25 11.38 14.00 -5.97
N THR A 26 10.66 12.99 -6.44
CA THR A 26 9.29 12.70 -6.00
C THR A 26 9.23 12.45 -4.48
N GLY A 27 10.22 11.75 -3.92
CA GLY A 27 10.32 11.48 -2.50
C GLY A 27 10.56 12.74 -1.66
N ALA A 28 11.35 13.68 -2.16
CA ALA A 28 11.58 14.97 -1.52
C ALA A 28 10.27 15.78 -1.46
N GLU A 29 9.57 15.93 -2.59
CA GLU A 29 8.28 16.63 -2.67
C GLU A 29 7.20 15.97 -1.80
N ALA A 30 7.20 14.63 -1.73
CA ALA A 30 6.31 13.88 -0.86
C ALA A 30 6.58 14.16 0.63
N THR A 31 7.85 14.27 1.01
CA THR A 31 8.26 14.58 2.38
C THR A 31 7.81 15.99 2.78
N GLU A 32 7.96 16.97 1.90
CA GLU A 32 7.45 18.33 2.11
C GLU A 32 5.93 18.32 2.33
N CYS A 33 5.19 17.63 1.46
CA CYS A 33 3.73 17.49 1.58
C CYS A 33 3.30 16.79 2.88
N VAL A 34 4.05 15.80 3.37
CA VAL A 34 3.78 15.17 4.67
C VAL A 34 3.85 16.20 5.79
N ILE A 35 4.86 17.07 5.78
CA ILE A 35 5.07 18.09 6.81
C ILE A 35 3.98 19.17 6.74
N GLU A 36 3.63 19.63 5.54
CA GLU A 36 2.69 20.75 5.35
C GLU A 36 1.22 20.35 5.44
N HIS A 37 0.90 19.12 5.03
CA HIS A 37 -0.48 18.71 4.75
C HIS A 37 -0.85 17.33 5.30
N GLY A 38 0.11 16.62 5.89
CA GLY A 38 -0.11 15.30 6.50
C GLY A 38 0.00 14.13 5.53
N VAL A 39 0.15 12.94 6.13
CA VAL A 39 0.49 11.69 5.44
C VAL A 39 -0.55 11.28 4.39
N GLN A 40 -1.84 11.43 4.69
CA GLN A 40 -2.91 10.96 3.81
C GLN A 40 -2.94 11.72 2.47
N ARG A 41 -2.69 13.04 2.49
CA ARG A 41 -2.62 13.85 1.27
C ARG A 41 -1.38 13.49 0.45
N ALA A 42 -0.22 13.33 1.10
CA ALA A 42 1.01 12.92 0.43
C ALA A 42 0.84 11.56 -0.27
N MET A 43 0.29 10.56 0.44
CA MET A 43 0.03 9.23 -0.15
C MET A 43 -0.86 9.32 -1.39
N ASN A 44 -1.98 10.04 -1.32
CA ASN A 44 -2.90 10.14 -2.46
C ASN A 44 -2.31 10.89 -3.66
N THR A 45 -1.38 11.81 -3.40
CA THR A 45 -0.76 12.65 -4.44
C THR A 45 0.39 11.92 -5.14
N TYR A 46 1.28 11.30 -4.37
CA TYR A 46 2.53 10.74 -4.89
C TYR A 46 2.47 9.23 -5.15
N ASN A 47 1.60 8.48 -4.47
CA ASN A 47 1.43 7.05 -4.77
C ASN A 47 0.49 6.89 -5.97
N ARG A 48 1.06 6.74 -7.16
CA ARG A 48 0.28 6.38 -8.33
C ARG A 48 -0.18 4.92 -8.21
N ARG A 49 -1.50 4.69 -8.23
CA ARG A 49 -2.03 3.34 -8.47
C ARG A 49 -1.57 2.91 -9.87
N ARG A 50 -1.10 1.68 -10.03
CA ARG A 50 -0.75 1.09 -11.34
C ARG A 50 -1.99 0.89 -12.25
N ALA A 51 -2.78 1.94 -12.46
CA ALA A 51 -3.86 1.99 -13.43
C ALA A 51 -3.33 2.40 -14.82
N ASP A 52 -2.25 3.18 -14.87
CA ASP A 52 -1.66 3.63 -16.15
C ASP A 52 -0.80 2.55 -16.84
N ALA A 53 -0.38 1.51 -16.11
CA ALA A 53 0.42 0.39 -16.65
C ALA A 53 -0.41 -0.89 -16.93
N ALA A 54 -1.73 -0.84 -16.73
CA ALA A 54 -2.60 -2.02 -16.74
C ALA A 54 -3.89 -1.82 -17.54
N GLN A 55 -3.79 -1.35 -18.78
CA GLN A 55 -4.82 -1.67 -19.79
C GLN A 55 -4.56 -3.08 -20.35
N THR A 56 -4.64 -4.09 -19.48
CA THR A 56 -4.94 -5.50 -19.76
C THR A 56 -5.28 -6.15 -18.42
N ARG A 57 -6.36 -5.68 -17.80
CA ARG A 57 -7.18 -6.57 -16.98
C ARG A 57 -8.55 -6.53 -17.62
N THR A 58 -8.83 -7.56 -18.40
CA THR A 58 -10.15 -7.85 -18.92
C THR A 58 -11.13 -7.86 -17.76
N ASP A 59 -12.19 -7.08 -17.97
CA ASP A 59 -13.47 -7.12 -17.29
C ASP A 59 -13.86 -8.55 -16.87
N THR A 60 -13.73 -8.83 -15.57
CA THR A 60 -14.51 -9.87 -14.89
C THR A 60 -14.95 -9.24 -13.57
N GLY A 61 -16.25 -8.98 -13.46
CA GLY A 61 -16.85 -8.32 -12.30
C GLY A 61 -16.52 -9.01 -10.99
N GLU A 62 -15.74 -8.33 -10.15
CA GLU A 62 -15.63 -8.59 -8.72
C GLU A 62 -16.16 -7.37 -7.98
N THR A 63 -17.12 -7.59 -7.07
CA THR A 63 -17.85 -6.57 -6.33
C THR A 63 -16.95 -5.84 -5.32
N PRO A 64 -17.28 -4.58 -4.94
CA PRO A 64 -16.40 -3.70 -4.13
C PRO A 64 -16.14 -4.12 -2.67
N GLU A 65 -16.52 -5.33 -2.24
CA GLU A 65 -16.51 -5.75 -0.83
C GLU A 65 -15.19 -6.36 -0.36
N ASP A 66 -14.26 -6.67 -1.27
CA ASP A 66 -12.98 -7.34 -0.96
C ASP A 66 -11.80 -6.40 -0.66
N VAL A 67 -12.06 -5.09 -0.53
CA VAL A 67 -11.08 -4.18 0.08
C VAL A 67 -11.15 -4.34 1.59
N HIS A 68 -10.52 -5.38 2.13
CA HIS A 68 -10.39 -5.59 3.57
C HIS A 68 -9.79 -4.34 4.23
N PRO A 69 -10.47 -3.65 5.17
CA PRO A 69 -9.94 -2.46 5.84
C PRO A 69 -8.90 -2.80 6.93
N GLY A 70 -8.14 -3.89 6.74
CA GLY A 70 -7.28 -4.53 7.74
C GLY A 70 -5.85 -4.00 7.85
N TRP A 71 -5.54 -2.83 7.28
CA TRP A 71 -4.22 -2.17 7.46
C TRP A 71 -4.21 -1.08 8.53
N ILE A 72 -5.02 -1.25 9.58
CA ILE A 72 -4.75 -0.61 10.87
C ILE A 72 -4.39 -1.75 11.84
N ARG A 73 -3.09 -1.89 12.13
CA ARG A 73 -2.62 -2.69 13.27
C ARG A 73 -3.12 -2.00 14.54
N THR A 74 -4.15 -2.53 15.16
CA THR A 74 -4.46 -2.26 16.56
C THR A 74 -4.62 -3.59 17.28
N ASP A 75 -3.63 -3.91 18.10
CA ASP A 75 -3.63 -5.04 19.01
C ASP A 75 -4.75 -4.88 20.03
N SER A 76 -5.80 -5.70 19.98
CA SER A 76 -6.72 -5.91 21.12
C SER A 76 -7.46 -7.24 20.99
N HIS A 77 -6.90 -8.28 21.63
CA HIS A 77 -7.65 -9.47 22.02
C HIS A 77 -8.74 -9.08 23.03
N GLN A 78 -10.03 -9.16 22.69
CA GLN A 78 -11.09 -9.50 23.63
C GLN A 78 -12.35 -9.95 22.88
N LYS A 79 -12.69 -11.23 22.98
CA LYS A 79 -13.94 -11.81 22.44
C LYS A 79 -15.04 -11.73 23.52
N PRO A 80 -16.18 -11.07 23.32
CA PRO A 80 -17.33 -11.25 24.20
C PRO A 80 -18.09 -12.54 23.81
N ALA A 81 -18.49 -13.32 24.81
CA ALA A 81 -19.30 -14.54 24.66
C ALA A 81 -20.74 -14.20 24.20
N PRO A 82 -21.40 -15.06 23.41
CA PRO A 82 -22.80 -14.84 23.05
C PRO A 82 -23.72 -15.12 24.24
N ASN A 83 -24.57 -14.13 24.56
CA ASN A 83 -25.63 -14.20 25.56
C ASN A 83 -26.71 -15.21 25.16
N GLY A 84 -27.28 -15.87 26.18
CA GLY A 84 -28.23 -16.96 26.05
C GLY A 84 -29.63 -16.54 25.61
N ASP A 85 -30.22 -17.37 24.76
CA ASP A 85 -31.65 -17.45 24.52
C ASP A 85 -32.25 -18.59 25.37
N THR A 86 -33.17 -18.21 26.26
CA THR A 86 -34.03 -19.12 27.01
C THR A 86 -35.24 -19.46 26.13
N PRO A 87 -35.62 -20.74 25.93
CA PRO A 87 -36.90 -21.04 25.29
C PRO A 87 -38.04 -21.01 26.33
N GLU A 88 -39.02 -20.13 26.12
CA GLU A 88 -40.34 -20.21 26.73
C GLU A 88 -41.14 -21.37 26.09
N ARG A 89 -41.43 -22.43 26.86
CA ARG A 89 -42.76 -23.03 27.07
C ARG A 89 -42.68 -24.31 27.89
#